data_AF-A0A8J2SJ14-F1
#
_entry.id   AF-A0A8J2SJ14-F1
#
_cell.length_a   1.000
_cell.length_b   1.000
_cell.length_c   1.000
_cell.angle_alpha   90.00
_cell.angle_beta   90.00
_cell.angle_gamma   90.00
#
_symmetry.space_group_name_H-M   'P 1'
#
loop_
_entity.id
_entity.type
_entity.pdbx_description
1 polymer ?
#
loop_
_entity_poly.entity_id
_entity_poly.type
_entity_poly.pdbx_seq_one_letter_code
_entity_poly.pdbx_strand_id
1 'polypeptide(L)'
;MGSDDGAKGREGKGAASLGTLLFLVCFVAPMLLVEQYLVRRRGLTLAKLKGEVQAVRAHPGQAIGDAVRIVEGEARDAIERGRNLERHIEAMLHRQRPPEAPPVVATPVVPQKVKKPLRDMLLDLALLAPRDALAVLDKDPLGVERVTNASEWRCPAERLLSSSNAPSREALRRMRENRDGAFLWFDHLSKAGGTSFCKFARKNVGFKSTPRYYCMPSDGADIPGTDGRVGRWPASQLREYLQRTRHRVVASEWDPFPAQMLESFRDDAVLASIIRDPLDRLVSAHKFWGVLNNPSKNAPDPVKWLRNMDKRARSRTMAQAPRDYLQQVARNNFAVWKFAFSTDGRFHDCKGDAACGRAALQAAVATLSKFHVLAPTTWQAHAGPLYARLGWSKLEEEHVVNIGTVQDSSSRRALPDADYAALREANVLDEILWHWARRAFLESLHCAP
;
A
#
# COMPACT_ATOMS: atom_id res chain seq x y z
N MET A 1 26.80 53.05 -13.73
CA MET A 1 26.42 54.29 -14.45
C MET A 1 25.60 53.89 -15.67
N GLY A 2 24.39 54.45 -15.79
CA GLY A 2 23.39 54.17 -16.85
C GLY A 2 22.55 52.91 -16.57
N SER A 3 21.23 52.88 -16.69
CA SER A 3 20.24 53.85 -17.18
C SER A 3 18.86 53.51 -16.61
N ASP A 4 18.09 54.56 -16.40
CA ASP A 4 16.69 54.62 -16.02
C ASP A 4 15.70 54.15 -17.11
N ASP A 5 14.45 53.99 -16.64
CA ASP A 5 13.15 54.19 -17.28
C ASP A 5 12.42 53.08 -18.05
N GLY A 6 11.21 52.79 -17.54
CA GLY A 6 10.19 52.00 -18.25
C GLY A 6 8.87 51.78 -17.50
N ALA A 7 8.39 52.72 -16.69
CA ALA A 7 7.07 52.62 -16.04
C ALA A 7 5.97 53.25 -16.93
N LYS A 8 5.10 52.42 -17.51
CA LYS A 8 3.75 52.82 -17.98
C LYS A 8 2.73 51.75 -17.60
N GLY A 9 1.67 52.18 -16.92
CA GLY A 9 0.68 51.32 -16.28
C GLY A 9 -0.39 50.73 -17.21
N ARG A 10 -1.23 49.88 -16.58
CA ARG A 10 -2.62 49.61 -16.96
C ARG A 10 -3.39 49.19 -15.72
N GLU A 11 -4.37 50.02 -15.35
CA GLU A 11 -5.46 49.68 -14.45
C GLU A 11 -6.44 48.71 -15.11
N GLY A 12 -7.07 47.87 -14.28
CA GLY A 12 -8.47 47.47 -14.47
C GLY A 12 -8.75 45.98 -14.71
N LYS A 13 -9.20 45.29 -13.66
CA LYS A 13 -10.56 44.69 -13.51
C LYS A 13 -10.56 43.37 -12.72
N GLY A 14 -11.16 43.43 -11.52
CA GLY A 14 -12.14 42.44 -11.05
C GLY A 14 -11.64 41.07 -10.58
N ALA A 15 -10.85 41.01 -9.50
CA ALA A 15 -10.76 39.79 -8.71
C ALA A 15 -11.87 39.79 -7.65
N ALA A 16 -12.96 39.04 -7.90
CA ALA A 16 -13.82 38.61 -6.80
C ALA A 16 -12.94 37.84 -5.82
N SER A 17 -12.79 38.37 -4.60
CA SER A 17 -11.92 37.77 -3.60
C SER A 17 -12.32 36.32 -3.35
N LEU A 18 -11.33 35.44 -3.14
CA LEU A 18 -11.54 34.04 -2.78
C LEU A 18 -12.55 33.88 -1.61
N GLY A 19 -12.65 34.89 -0.74
CA GLY A 19 -13.63 34.96 0.35
C GLY A 19 -15.09 35.07 -0.12
N THR A 20 -15.37 35.74 -1.23
CA THR A 20 -16.73 35.83 -1.80
C THR A 20 -17.17 34.49 -2.39
N LEU A 21 -16.25 33.76 -3.02
CA LEU A 21 -16.51 32.43 -3.56
C LEU A 21 -16.74 31.42 -2.43
N LEU A 22 -15.94 31.48 -1.36
CA LEU A 22 -16.10 30.63 -0.18
C LEU A 22 -17.44 30.89 0.53
N PHE A 23 -17.86 32.15 0.64
CA PHE A 23 -19.15 32.51 1.25
C PHE A 23 -20.33 31.96 0.45
N LEU A 24 -20.30 32.06 -0.88
CA LEU A 24 -21.35 31.52 -1.75
C LEU A 24 -21.43 29.99 -1.67
N VAL A 25 -20.30 29.30 -1.67
CA VAL A 25 -20.26 27.83 -1.65
C VAL A 25 -20.60 27.26 -0.28
N CYS A 26 -20.09 27.85 0.80
CA CYS A 26 -20.26 27.30 2.15
C CYS A 26 -21.57 27.71 2.83
N PHE A 27 -22.19 28.83 2.45
CA PHE A 27 -23.37 29.34 3.16
C PHE A 27 -24.61 29.45 2.27
N VAL A 28 -24.47 29.91 1.02
CA VAL A 28 -25.64 30.12 0.14
C VAL A 28 -26.11 28.82 -0.50
N ALA A 29 -25.18 27.96 -0.99
CA ALA A 29 -25.55 26.69 -1.61
C ALA A 29 -26.26 25.70 -0.66
N PRO A 30 -25.85 25.53 0.62
CA PRO A 30 -26.58 24.67 1.55
C PRO A 30 -27.96 25.23 1.90
N MET A 31 -28.11 26.55 2.02
CA MET A 31 -29.43 27.15 2.27
C MET A 31 -30.39 26.93 1.10
N LEU A 32 -29.92 27.05 -0.14
CA LEU A 32 -30.73 26.74 -1.33
C LEU A 32 -31.11 25.26 -1.42
N LEU A 33 -30.22 24.35 -0.99
CA LEU A 33 -30.53 22.92 -0.92
C LEU A 33 -31.55 22.60 0.17
N VAL A 34 -31.49 23.27 1.32
CA VAL A 34 -32.50 23.17 2.39
C VAL A 34 -33.85 23.71 1.90
N GLU A 35 -33.86 24.85 1.19
CA GLU A 35 -35.08 25.42 0.59
C GLU A 35 -35.71 24.45 -0.42
N GLN A 36 -34.90 23.89 -1.34
CA GLN A 36 -35.37 22.90 -2.33
C GLN A 36 -35.84 21.60 -1.67
N TYR A 37 -35.19 21.16 -0.59
CA TYR A 37 -35.60 19.98 0.17
C TYR A 37 -36.94 20.19 0.89
N LEU A 38 -37.14 21.35 1.51
CA LEU A 38 -38.39 21.71 2.19
C LEU A 38 -39.56 21.89 1.21
N VAL A 39 -39.31 22.49 0.04
CA VAL A 39 -40.30 22.62 -1.04
C VAL A 39 -40.71 21.25 -1.59
N ARG A 40 -39.77 20.31 -1.79
CA ARG A 40 -40.06 18.97 -2.31
C ARG A 40 -40.79 18.05 -1.32
N ARG A 41 -40.52 18.15 -0.02
CA ARG A 41 -41.01 17.15 0.96
C ARG A 41 -42.35 17.48 1.62
N ARG A 42 -42.83 18.73 1.55
CA ARG A 42 -44.04 19.14 2.31
C ARG A 42 -45.15 19.84 1.52
N GLY A 43 -45.06 19.99 0.20
CA GLY A 43 -46.15 20.61 -0.59
C GLY A 43 -46.57 21.99 -0.06
N LEU A 44 -45.62 22.75 0.50
CA LEU A 44 -45.89 23.99 1.20
C LEU A 44 -46.14 25.10 0.16
N THR A 45 -47.29 25.76 0.26
CA THR A 45 -47.60 26.95 -0.55
C THR A 45 -46.68 28.12 -0.16
N LEU A 46 -46.37 28.97 -1.14
CA LEU A 46 -45.44 30.11 -1.01
C LEU A 46 -45.76 31.04 0.19
N ALA A 47 -47.03 31.13 0.58
CA ALA A 47 -47.49 31.91 1.73
C ALA A 47 -47.02 31.32 3.07
N LYS A 48 -46.98 29.99 3.19
CA LYS A 48 -46.53 29.28 4.40
C LYS A 48 -45.01 29.35 4.55
N LEU A 49 -44.29 29.36 3.42
CA LEU A 49 -42.84 29.53 3.35
C LEU A 49 -42.40 30.94 3.81
N LYS A 50 -43.14 32.00 3.42
CA LYS A 50 -42.86 33.37 3.88
C LYS A 50 -43.06 33.52 5.40
N GLY A 51 -44.06 32.86 5.97
CA GLY A 51 -44.30 32.86 7.42
C GLY A 51 -43.20 32.14 8.21
N GLU A 52 -42.75 30.98 7.74
CA GLU A 52 -41.67 30.23 8.38
C GLU A 52 -40.31 30.95 8.27
N VAL A 53 -40.01 31.60 7.14
CA VAL A 53 -38.78 32.41 6.97
C VAL A 53 -38.77 33.65 7.88
N GLN A 54 -39.92 34.27 8.15
CA GLN A 54 -40.02 35.36 9.13
C GLN A 54 -39.81 34.86 10.57
N ALA A 55 -40.34 33.69 10.92
CA ALA A 55 -40.14 33.09 12.25
C ALA A 55 -38.67 32.71 12.51
N VAL A 56 -37.98 32.15 11.50
CA VAL A 56 -36.54 31.82 11.58
C VAL A 56 -35.66 33.07 11.72
N ARG A 57 -36.03 34.19 11.07
CA ARG A 57 -35.33 35.47 11.21
C ARG A 57 -35.53 36.12 12.58
N ALA A 58 -36.69 35.95 13.19
CA ALA A 58 -36.99 36.51 14.50
C ALA A 58 -36.28 35.75 15.65
N HIS A 59 -36.21 34.41 15.56
CA HIS A 59 -35.68 33.56 16.64
C HIS A 59 -34.82 32.38 16.12
N PRO A 60 -33.61 32.64 15.59
CA PRO A 60 -32.79 31.63 14.91
C PRO A 60 -32.35 30.47 15.82
N GLY A 61 -32.12 30.72 17.11
CA GLY A 61 -31.74 29.66 18.06
C GLY A 61 -32.87 28.66 18.35
N GLN A 62 -34.12 29.13 18.35
CA GLN A 62 -35.30 28.29 18.62
C GLN A 62 -35.64 27.43 17.40
N ALA A 63 -35.53 28.00 16.19
CA ALA A 63 -35.73 27.27 14.93
C ALA A 63 -34.72 26.13 14.72
N ILE A 64 -33.45 26.33 15.10
CA ILE A 64 -32.43 25.28 15.05
C ILE A 64 -32.74 24.17 16.07
N GLY A 65 -33.15 24.54 17.29
CA GLY A 65 -33.55 23.57 18.32
C GLY A 65 -34.74 22.70 17.91
N ASP A 66 -35.75 23.30 17.27
CA ASP A 66 -36.92 22.55 16.80
C ASP A 66 -36.61 21.67 15.59
N ALA A 67 -35.75 22.12 14.67
CA ALA A 67 -35.28 21.31 13.55
C ALA A 67 -34.49 20.07 14.02
N VAL A 68 -33.63 20.21 15.03
CA VAL A 68 -32.88 19.10 15.62
C VAL A 68 -33.85 18.08 16.26
N ARG A 69 -34.83 18.53 17.05
CA ARG A 69 -35.83 17.62 17.65
C ARG A 69 -36.65 16.85 16.62
N ILE A 70 -37.02 17.48 15.50
CA ILE A 70 -37.76 16.81 14.42
C ILE A 70 -36.89 15.73 13.77
N VAL A 71 -35.62 16.03 13.48
CA VAL A 71 -34.70 15.05 12.90
C VAL A 71 -34.42 13.89 13.86
N GLU A 72 -34.25 14.17 15.15
CA GLU A 72 -34.09 13.14 16.18
C GLU A 72 -35.34 12.25 16.33
N GLY A 73 -36.54 12.85 16.25
CA GLY A 73 -37.81 12.12 16.24
C GLY A 73 -37.95 11.20 15.02
N GLU A 74 -37.69 11.74 13.81
CA GLU A 74 -37.74 10.95 12.57
C GLU A 74 -36.70 9.80 12.57
N ALA A 75 -35.51 10.03 13.15
CA ALA A 75 -34.48 9.01 13.29
C ALA A 75 -34.89 7.89 14.27
N ARG A 76 -35.52 8.23 15.40
CA ARG A 76 -36.04 7.25 16.35
C ARG A 76 -37.13 6.38 15.73
N ASP A 77 -38.08 7.00 15.03
CA ASP A 77 -39.15 6.27 14.33
C ASP A 77 -38.61 5.33 13.24
N ALA A 78 -37.54 5.74 12.53
CA ALA A 78 -36.89 4.90 11.53
C ALA A 78 -36.20 3.67 12.14
N ILE A 79 -35.54 3.85 13.29
CA ILE A 79 -34.90 2.76 14.04
C ILE A 79 -35.96 1.77 14.55
N GLU A 80 -37.09 2.27 15.05
CA GLU A 80 -38.17 1.42 15.55
C GLU A 80 -38.86 0.62 14.45
N ARG A 81 -39.06 1.22 13.26
CA ARG A 81 -39.52 0.49 12.07
C ARG A 81 -38.55 -0.60 11.65
N GLY A 82 -37.23 -0.35 11.72
CA GLY A 82 -36.19 -1.36 11.44
C GLY A 82 -36.28 -2.57 12.38
N ARG A 83 -36.42 -2.33 13.69
CA ARG A 83 -36.57 -3.40 14.69
C ARG A 83 -37.87 -4.19 14.53
N ASN A 84 -38.96 -3.54 14.11
CA ASN A 84 -40.22 -4.23 13.83
C ASN A 84 -40.13 -5.14 12.59
N LEU A 85 -39.39 -4.71 11.56
CA LEU A 85 -39.15 -5.51 10.37
C LEU A 85 -38.29 -6.75 10.70
N GLU A 86 -37.26 -6.60 11.51
CA GLU A 86 -36.39 -7.70 11.95
C GLU A 86 -37.18 -8.78 12.72
N ARG A 87 -38.02 -8.36 13.68
CA ARG A 87 -38.93 -9.28 14.40
C ARG A 87 -39.93 -9.99 13.48
N HIS A 88 -40.40 -9.31 12.43
CA HIS A 88 -41.30 -9.91 11.45
C HIS A 88 -40.60 -10.98 10.60
N ILE A 89 -39.35 -10.72 10.20
CA ILE A 89 -38.51 -11.67 9.46
C ILE A 89 -38.21 -12.91 10.31
N GLU A 90 -37.84 -12.74 11.58
CA GLU A 90 -37.61 -13.87 12.50
C GLU A 90 -38.87 -14.73 12.70
N ALA A 91 -40.04 -14.09 12.84
CA ALA A 91 -41.30 -14.80 12.98
C ALA A 91 -41.68 -15.59 11.71
N MET A 92 -41.34 -15.08 10.52
CA MET A 92 -41.50 -15.80 9.26
C MET A 92 -40.57 -17.01 9.15
N LEU A 93 -39.32 -16.87 9.55
CA LEU A 93 -38.33 -17.96 9.51
C LEU A 93 -38.70 -19.10 10.47
N HIS A 94 -39.27 -18.78 11.64
CA HIS A 94 -39.74 -19.80 12.58
C HIS A 94 -40.95 -20.60 12.09
N ARG A 95 -41.82 -20.01 11.24
CA ARG A 95 -42.99 -20.70 10.69
C ARG A 95 -42.68 -21.64 9.52
N GLN A 96 -41.49 -21.54 8.93
CA GLN A 96 -41.08 -22.37 7.78
C GLN A 96 -40.25 -23.60 8.17
N ARG A 97 -40.03 -23.88 9.47
CA ARG A 97 -39.36 -25.13 9.87
C ARG A 97 -40.31 -26.33 9.72
N PRO A 98 -40.03 -27.30 8.83
CA PRO A 98 -40.75 -28.56 8.82
C PRO A 98 -40.46 -29.35 10.11
N PRO A 99 -41.37 -30.24 10.53
CA PRO A 99 -41.17 -31.06 11.72
C PRO A 99 -39.96 -31.98 11.56
N GLU A 100 -39.07 -31.96 12.57
CA GLU A 100 -37.89 -32.82 12.66
C GLU A 100 -38.30 -34.30 12.60
N ALA A 101 -37.69 -35.03 11.67
CA ALA A 101 -37.73 -36.49 11.66
C ALA A 101 -36.99 -37.03 12.90
N PRO A 102 -37.43 -38.18 13.47
CA PRO A 102 -36.81 -38.76 14.65
C PRO A 102 -35.33 -39.08 14.40
N PRO A 103 -34.48 -38.97 15.45
CA PRO A 103 -33.04 -39.01 15.29
C PRO A 103 -32.59 -40.41 14.89
N VAL A 104 -32.08 -40.53 13.66
CA VAL A 104 -31.20 -41.63 13.28
C VAL A 104 -29.92 -41.45 14.08
N VAL A 105 -29.58 -42.42 14.93
CA VAL A 105 -28.32 -42.45 15.68
C VAL A 105 -27.18 -42.59 14.66
N ALA A 106 -26.70 -41.44 14.20
CA ALA A 106 -25.51 -41.35 13.38
C ALA A 106 -24.30 -41.62 14.26
N THR A 107 -23.51 -42.62 13.86
CA THR A 107 -22.15 -42.86 14.32
C THR A 107 -21.41 -41.51 14.41
N PRO A 108 -20.67 -41.22 15.49
CA PRO A 108 -19.99 -39.93 15.65
C PRO A 108 -18.97 -39.75 14.52
N VAL A 109 -19.37 -39.03 13.48
CA VAL A 109 -18.45 -38.45 12.52
C VAL A 109 -17.73 -37.35 13.30
N VAL A 110 -16.55 -37.67 13.81
CA VAL A 110 -15.62 -36.68 14.32
C VAL A 110 -15.52 -35.60 13.23
N PRO A 111 -15.94 -34.35 13.49
CA PRO A 111 -15.85 -33.30 12.49
C PRO A 111 -14.38 -33.22 12.10
N GLN A 112 -14.05 -33.56 10.85
CA GLN A 112 -12.72 -33.30 10.32
C GLN A 112 -12.51 -31.80 10.51
N LYS A 113 -11.57 -31.45 11.39
CA LYS A 113 -11.21 -30.07 11.70
C LYS A 113 -10.83 -29.43 10.37
N VAL A 114 -11.72 -28.60 9.82
CA VAL A 114 -11.52 -27.98 8.51
C VAL A 114 -10.17 -27.28 8.56
N LYS A 115 -9.21 -27.80 7.78
CA LYS A 115 -7.86 -27.27 7.77
C LYS A 115 -7.95 -25.85 7.24
N LYS A 116 -7.60 -24.88 8.07
CA LYS A 116 -7.61 -23.47 7.71
C LYS A 116 -6.69 -23.24 6.49
N PRO A 117 -7.09 -22.44 5.48
CA PRO A 117 -6.23 -22.16 4.33
C PRO A 117 -4.86 -21.62 4.76
N LEU A 118 -3.78 -22.07 4.10
CA LEU A 118 -2.39 -21.68 4.38
C LEU A 118 -2.22 -20.16 4.53
N ARG A 119 -2.87 -19.38 3.67
CA ARG A 119 -2.86 -17.92 3.72
C ARG A 119 -3.44 -17.39 5.03
N ASP A 120 -4.59 -17.88 5.46
CA ASP A 120 -5.25 -17.37 6.66
C ASP A 120 -4.52 -17.82 7.92
N MET A 121 -3.92 -19.02 7.92
CA MET A 121 -3.02 -19.45 8.99
C MET A 121 -1.83 -18.50 9.13
N LEU A 122 -1.24 -18.08 8.01
CA LEU A 122 -0.12 -17.15 8.01
C LEU A 122 -0.51 -15.75 8.51
N LEU A 123 -1.68 -15.24 8.07
CA LEU A 123 -2.20 -13.95 8.55
C LEU A 123 -2.48 -13.97 10.05
N ASP A 124 -2.98 -15.08 10.57
CA ASP A 124 -3.28 -15.24 11.99
C ASP A 124 -2.03 -15.26 12.88
N LEU A 125 -0.83 -15.47 12.33
CA LEU A 125 0.40 -15.29 13.10
C LEU A 125 0.55 -13.86 13.63
N ALA A 126 -0.03 -12.86 12.94
CA ALA A 126 -0.06 -11.48 13.43
C ALA A 126 -0.95 -11.27 14.67
N LEU A 127 -1.77 -12.26 15.05
CA LEU A 127 -2.56 -12.24 16.29
C LEU A 127 -1.80 -12.75 17.51
N LEU A 128 -0.68 -13.45 17.28
CA LEU A 128 0.14 -14.00 18.36
C LEU A 128 1.08 -12.92 18.91
N ALA A 129 1.64 -13.19 20.10
CA ALA A 129 2.80 -12.42 20.55
C ALA A 129 3.95 -12.60 19.54
N PRO A 130 4.78 -11.56 19.29
CA PRO A 130 5.82 -11.63 18.26
C PRO A 130 6.73 -12.85 18.37
N ARG A 131 7.15 -13.22 19.60
CA ARG A 131 7.97 -14.41 19.87
C ARG A 131 7.29 -15.70 19.43
N ASP A 132 6.01 -15.84 19.73
CA ASP A 132 5.26 -17.05 19.41
C ASP A 132 5.04 -17.17 17.90
N ALA A 133 4.75 -16.05 17.22
CA ALA A 133 4.67 -16.02 15.76
C ALA A 133 5.99 -16.45 15.10
N LEU A 134 7.13 -15.94 15.59
CA LEU A 134 8.45 -16.34 15.10
C LEU A 134 8.74 -17.83 15.38
N ALA A 135 8.39 -18.33 16.56
CA ALA A 135 8.55 -19.75 16.90
C ALA A 135 7.72 -20.66 15.99
N VAL A 136 6.57 -20.18 15.48
CA VAL A 136 5.79 -20.90 14.46
C VAL A 136 6.50 -20.82 13.10
N LEU A 137 6.98 -19.65 12.68
CA LEU A 137 7.72 -19.49 11.42
C LEU A 137 9.00 -20.34 11.37
N ASP A 138 9.71 -20.47 12.49
CA ASP A 138 10.95 -21.27 12.61
C ASP A 138 10.71 -22.77 12.42
N LYS A 139 9.47 -23.24 12.57
CA LYS A 139 9.07 -24.62 12.21
C LYS A 139 8.83 -24.80 10.71
N ASP A 140 9.07 -23.76 9.92
CA ASP A 140 8.94 -23.71 8.46
C ASP A 140 7.56 -24.15 7.93
N PRO A 141 6.46 -23.49 8.35
CA PRO A 141 5.11 -23.90 7.97
C PRO A 141 4.84 -23.75 6.47
N LEU A 142 5.66 -22.99 5.75
CA LEU A 142 5.56 -22.78 4.30
C LEU A 142 6.53 -23.64 3.47
N GLY A 143 7.42 -24.40 4.12
CA GLY A 143 8.43 -25.23 3.45
C GLY A 143 9.41 -24.40 2.61
N VAL A 144 9.79 -23.21 3.07
CA VAL A 144 10.67 -22.28 2.37
C VAL A 144 12.06 -22.20 2.97
N GLU A 145 12.23 -22.45 4.27
CA GLU A 145 13.53 -22.30 4.96
C GLU A 145 14.58 -23.26 4.44
N ARG A 146 14.17 -24.49 4.08
CA ARG A 146 15.09 -25.53 3.59
C ARG A 146 15.43 -25.41 2.10
N VAL A 147 14.85 -24.44 1.39
CA VAL A 147 15.05 -24.27 -0.04
C VAL A 147 16.33 -23.49 -0.29
N THR A 148 17.39 -24.19 -0.72
CA THR A 148 18.66 -23.56 -1.09
C THR A 148 18.70 -23.18 -2.57
N ASN A 149 18.10 -24.01 -3.43
CA ASN A 149 17.98 -23.77 -4.86
C ASN A 149 16.50 -23.60 -5.26
N ALA A 150 16.11 -22.38 -5.61
CA ALA A 150 14.72 -22.11 -6.01
C ALA A 150 14.31 -22.89 -7.26
N SER A 151 15.23 -23.22 -8.17
CA SER A 151 14.92 -23.95 -9.41
C SER A 151 14.54 -25.42 -9.19
N GLU A 152 14.91 -26.00 -8.04
CA GLU A 152 14.62 -27.40 -7.69
C GLU A 152 13.30 -27.57 -6.94
N TRP A 153 12.69 -26.47 -6.51
CA TRP A 153 11.45 -26.51 -5.77
C TRP A 153 10.31 -27.14 -6.59
N ARG A 154 9.38 -27.80 -5.90
CA ARG A 154 8.25 -28.51 -6.51
C ARG A 154 6.95 -27.96 -5.97
N CYS A 155 5.99 -27.75 -6.87
CA CYS A 155 4.68 -27.26 -6.51
C CYS A 155 3.98 -28.26 -5.57
N PRO A 156 3.62 -27.87 -4.34
CA PRO A 156 2.94 -28.75 -3.39
C PRO A 156 1.43 -28.72 -3.60
N ALA A 157 0.75 -29.71 -3.02
CA ALA A 157 -0.70 -29.84 -3.12
C ALA A 157 -1.46 -28.65 -2.52
N GLU A 158 -1.00 -28.14 -1.37
CA GLU A 158 -1.58 -26.94 -0.75
C GLU A 158 -0.85 -25.68 -1.27
N ARG A 159 -1.57 -24.86 -2.05
CA ARG A 159 -1.08 -23.61 -2.63
C ARG A 159 -1.41 -22.42 -1.73
N LEU A 160 -0.45 -21.51 -1.63
CA LEU A 160 -0.60 -20.21 -0.97
C LEU A 160 -1.32 -19.21 -1.89
N LEU A 161 -1.02 -19.27 -3.20
CA LEU A 161 -1.63 -18.45 -4.22
C LEU A 161 -2.86 -19.15 -4.80
N SER A 162 -4.01 -18.48 -4.78
CA SER A 162 -5.27 -18.99 -5.33
C SER A 162 -5.38 -18.87 -6.86
N SER A 163 -4.54 -18.05 -7.49
CA SER A 163 -4.49 -17.82 -8.94
C SER A 163 -3.09 -17.31 -9.33
N SER A 164 -2.65 -17.52 -10.57
CA SER A 164 -1.42 -16.85 -11.03
C SER A 164 -1.60 -15.35 -11.08
N ASN A 165 -0.67 -14.60 -10.49
CA ASN A 165 -0.59 -13.15 -10.59
C ASN A 165 -0.03 -12.71 -11.95
N ALA A 166 -0.54 -13.30 -13.04
CA ALA A 166 -0.13 -12.94 -14.38
C ALA A 166 -0.62 -11.52 -14.70
N PRO A 167 0.20 -10.66 -15.34
CA PRO A 167 -0.30 -9.39 -15.84
C PRO A 167 -1.44 -9.63 -16.83
N SER A 168 -2.25 -8.60 -17.06
CA SER A 168 -3.29 -8.67 -18.09
C SER A 168 -2.65 -9.09 -19.42
N ARG A 169 -3.36 -9.90 -20.21
CA ARG A 169 -2.86 -10.35 -21.52
C ARG A 169 -2.44 -9.16 -22.38
N GLU A 170 -3.15 -8.04 -22.24
CA GLU A 170 -2.85 -6.80 -22.94
C GLU A 170 -1.57 -6.14 -22.40
N ALA A 171 -1.39 -6.02 -21.09
CA ALA A 171 -0.16 -5.49 -20.51
C ALA A 171 1.09 -6.30 -20.94
N LEU A 172 0.99 -7.64 -20.90
CA LEU A 172 2.04 -8.53 -21.39
C LEU A 172 2.36 -8.31 -22.87
N ARG A 173 1.31 -8.26 -23.70
CA ARG A 173 1.43 -8.05 -25.14
C ARG A 173 2.10 -6.71 -25.44
N ARG A 174 1.64 -5.62 -24.82
CA ARG A 174 2.21 -4.27 -25.00
C ARG A 174 3.66 -4.19 -24.53
N MET A 175 4.01 -4.84 -23.42
CA MET A 175 5.38 -4.90 -22.93
C MET A 175 6.32 -5.63 -23.91
N ARG A 176 5.88 -6.78 -24.45
CA ARG A 176 6.65 -7.56 -25.45
C ARG A 176 6.79 -6.83 -26.79
N GLU A 177 5.72 -6.19 -27.24
CA GLU A 177 5.69 -5.43 -28.50
C GLU A 177 6.37 -4.06 -28.41
N ASN A 178 6.89 -3.68 -27.23
CA ASN A 178 7.52 -2.37 -27.02
C ASN A 178 6.57 -1.20 -27.38
N ARG A 179 5.28 -1.32 -27.02
CA ARG A 179 4.30 -0.26 -27.29
C ARG A 179 4.50 0.95 -26.39
N ASP A 180 4.24 2.12 -26.94
CA ASP A 180 4.20 3.38 -26.21
C ASP A 180 3.16 3.31 -25.06
N GLY A 181 3.53 3.87 -23.91
CA GLY A 181 2.70 3.87 -22.71
C GLY A 181 2.77 2.59 -21.87
N ALA A 182 3.26 1.47 -22.42
CA ALA A 182 3.52 0.27 -21.63
C ALA A 182 4.82 0.40 -20.81
N PHE A 183 4.74 0.11 -19.52
CA PHE A 183 5.86 0.28 -18.60
C PHE A 183 5.87 -0.76 -17.48
N LEU A 184 7.03 -0.92 -16.88
CA LEU A 184 7.21 -1.66 -15.64
C LEU A 184 7.26 -0.69 -14.46
N TRP A 185 6.34 -0.86 -13.51
CA TRP A 185 6.43 -0.23 -12.20
C TRP A 185 7.32 -1.07 -11.28
N PHE A 186 8.40 -0.48 -10.76
CA PHE A 186 9.29 -1.16 -9.84
C PHE A 186 9.22 -0.52 -8.45
N ASP A 187 8.73 -1.27 -7.47
CA ASP A 187 8.70 -0.78 -6.09
C ASP A 187 9.95 -1.21 -5.33
N HIS A 188 10.79 -0.24 -4.97
CA HIS A 188 11.98 -0.43 -4.14
C HIS A 188 11.59 -0.55 -2.66
N LEU A 189 12.03 -1.65 -2.05
CA LEU A 189 12.11 -1.80 -0.61
C LEU A 189 13.56 -1.58 -0.15
N SER A 190 13.96 -0.31 -0.09
CA SER A 190 15.27 0.19 0.34
C SER A 190 16.51 -0.66 -0.03
N LYS A 191 17.24 -0.14 -1.03
CA LYS A 191 18.71 -0.22 -1.18
C LYS A 191 19.45 -1.55 -1.38
N ALA A 192 18.81 -2.72 -1.50
CA ALA A 192 19.45 -3.84 -2.22
C ALA A 192 18.54 -4.42 -3.29
N GLY A 193 19.12 -4.66 -4.46
CA GLY A 193 18.41 -5.10 -5.67
C GLY A 193 18.04 -3.96 -6.61
N GLY A 194 17.79 -2.75 -6.12
CA GLY A 194 17.35 -1.62 -6.96
C GLY A 194 18.33 -1.17 -8.04
N THR A 195 19.62 -1.05 -7.70
CA THR A 195 20.65 -0.69 -8.67
C THR A 195 20.87 -1.79 -9.70
N SER A 196 20.92 -3.04 -9.24
CA SER A 196 21.09 -4.22 -10.09
C SER A 196 19.87 -4.41 -11.01
N PHE A 197 18.66 -4.23 -10.48
CA PHE A 197 17.42 -4.21 -11.26
C PHE A 197 17.46 -3.11 -12.32
N CYS A 198 17.89 -1.90 -11.98
CA CYS A 198 17.95 -0.84 -12.97
C CYS A 198 18.98 -1.10 -14.08
N LYS A 199 20.13 -1.71 -13.76
CA LYS A 199 21.07 -2.17 -14.79
C LYS A 199 20.44 -3.23 -15.69
N PHE A 200 19.80 -4.22 -15.10
CA PHE A 200 19.05 -5.25 -15.81
C PHE A 200 17.96 -4.63 -16.72
N ALA A 201 17.16 -3.71 -16.21
CA ALA A 201 16.16 -2.97 -16.98
C ALA A 201 16.78 -2.24 -18.18
N ARG A 202 17.88 -1.50 -17.97
CA ARG A 202 18.60 -0.78 -19.05
C ARG A 202 19.05 -1.68 -20.18
N LYS A 203 19.49 -2.90 -19.88
CA LYS A 203 19.91 -3.86 -20.91
C LYS A 203 18.73 -4.35 -21.75
N ASN A 204 17.55 -4.48 -21.15
CA ASN A 204 16.35 -4.98 -21.81
C ASN A 204 15.59 -3.89 -22.58
N VAL A 205 15.45 -2.68 -22.04
CA VAL A 205 14.68 -1.60 -22.68
C VAL A 205 15.51 -0.44 -23.22
N GLY A 206 16.82 -0.39 -22.92
CA GLY A 206 17.75 0.63 -23.41
C GLY A 206 17.89 1.84 -22.48
N PHE A 207 19.07 2.48 -22.52
CA PHE A 207 19.43 3.59 -21.62
C PHE A 207 18.49 4.81 -21.75
N LYS A 208 18.06 5.13 -22.98
CA LYS A 208 17.14 6.26 -23.25
C LYS A 208 15.72 6.02 -22.75
N SER A 209 15.33 4.76 -22.55
CA SER A 209 14.00 4.36 -22.09
C SER A 209 13.96 4.02 -20.60
N THR A 210 15.02 4.36 -19.86
CA THR A 210 15.09 4.18 -18.40
C THR A 210 15.54 5.47 -17.73
N PRO A 211 14.97 5.84 -16.56
CA PRO A 211 15.49 6.95 -15.79
C PRO A 211 16.97 6.74 -15.37
N ARG A 212 17.73 7.85 -15.29
CA ARG A 212 19.18 7.82 -15.02
C ARG A 212 19.53 7.45 -13.58
N TYR A 213 18.74 7.87 -12.60
CA TYR A 213 19.03 7.63 -11.19
C TYR A 213 18.27 6.40 -10.71
N TYR A 214 18.90 5.23 -10.66
CA TYR A 214 18.30 3.96 -10.20
C TYR A 214 16.90 3.65 -10.74
N CYS A 215 16.62 4.06 -12.00
CA CYS A 215 15.31 3.90 -12.65
C CYS A 215 14.18 4.66 -11.95
N MET A 216 14.52 5.57 -11.05
CA MET A 216 13.64 6.52 -10.41
C MET A 216 13.52 7.76 -11.29
N PRO A 217 12.30 8.16 -11.65
CA PRO A 217 12.06 9.46 -12.23
C PRO A 217 12.59 10.57 -11.34
N SER A 218 13.37 11.48 -11.92
CA SER A 218 13.61 12.78 -11.34
C SER A 218 12.45 13.68 -11.70
N ASP A 219 11.87 14.33 -10.70
CA ASP A 219 10.99 15.43 -10.96
C ASP A 219 11.81 16.58 -11.59
N GLY A 220 11.25 17.26 -12.59
CA GLY A 220 11.83 18.52 -13.07
C GLY A 220 11.88 19.56 -11.94
N ALA A 221 12.44 20.74 -12.20
CA ALA A 221 12.65 21.79 -11.20
C ALA A 221 11.39 22.23 -10.42
N ASP A 222 10.18 21.84 -10.86
CA ASP A 222 8.89 22.39 -10.42
C ASP A 222 8.14 21.57 -9.36
N ILE A 223 8.63 20.39 -8.95
CA ILE A 223 8.01 19.60 -7.86
C ILE A 223 9.03 19.39 -6.72
N PRO A 224 8.78 19.92 -5.51
CA PRO A 224 9.69 19.77 -4.39
C PRO A 224 9.84 18.30 -3.94
N GLY A 225 11.01 17.69 -4.14
CA GLY A 225 11.26 16.32 -3.67
C GLY A 225 12.59 15.71 -4.13
N THR A 226 12.94 14.57 -3.53
CA THR A 226 14.01 13.69 -4.00
C THR A 226 13.47 12.69 -5.02
N ASP A 227 14.29 12.25 -5.98
CA ASP A 227 13.95 11.18 -6.94
C ASP A 227 13.33 9.95 -6.24
N GLY A 228 12.41 9.28 -6.94
CA GLY A 228 11.80 8.02 -6.46
C GLY A 228 10.54 8.22 -5.60
N ARG A 229 9.86 9.36 -5.74
CA ARG A 229 8.62 9.75 -5.04
C ARG A 229 7.37 9.75 -5.92
N VAL A 230 7.39 8.90 -6.94
CA VAL A 230 6.29 8.80 -7.92
C VAL A 230 5.01 8.21 -7.35
N GLY A 231 5.05 7.62 -6.14
CA GLY A 231 3.87 7.08 -5.46
C GLY A 231 2.83 8.14 -5.08
N ARG A 232 3.20 9.42 -5.05
CA ARG A 232 2.26 10.52 -4.77
C ARG A 232 1.67 11.17 -6.01
N TRP A 233 2.20 10.85 -7.19
CA TRP A 233 1.77 11.51 -8.41
C TRP A 233 0.33 11.10 -8.73
N PRO A 234 -0.53 12.05 -9.15
CA PRO A 234 -1.78 11.69 -9.78
C PRO A 234 -1.53 10.92 -11.08
N ALA A 235 -2.48 10.06 -11.46
CA ALA A 235 -2.38 9.26 -12.68
C ALA A 235 -2.10 10.09 -13.94
N SER A 236 -2.68 11.30 -14.03
CA SER A 236 -2.46 12.24 -15.13
C SER A 236 -0.99 12.63 -15.27
N GLN A 237 -0.32 12.93 -14.16
CA GLN A 237 1.09 13.31 -14.15
C GLN A 237 2.00 12.13 -14.55
N LEU A 238 1.73 10.92 -14.04
CA LEU A 238 2.48 9.73 -14.47
C LEU A 238 2.33 9.48 -15.98
N ARG A 239 1.11 9.67 -16.52
CA ARG A 239 0.86 9.53 -17.95
C ARG A 239 1.62 10.57 -18.78
N GLU A 240 1.58 11.83 -18.37
CA GLU A 240 2.34 12.91 -19.02
C GLU A 240 3.84 12.62 -19.00
N TYR A 241 4.37 12.17 -17.86
CA TYR A 241 5.76 11.76 -17.72
C TYR A 241 6.14 10.66 -18.71
N LEU A 242 5.35 9.59 -18.79
CA LEU A 242 5.60 8.46 -19.69
C LEU A 242 5.55 8.90 -21.15
N GLN A 243 4.60 9.75 -21.53
CA GLN A 243 4.47 10.30 -22.89
C GLN A 243 5.67 11.18 -23.27
N ARG A 244 6.10 12.07 -22.37
CA ARG A 244 7.19 13.01 -22.60
C ARG A 244 8.56 12.32 -22.64
N THR A 245 8.80 11.39 -21.73
CA THR A 245 10.12 10.76 -21.56
C THR A 245 10.30 9.49 -22.39
N ARG A 246 9.19 8.84 -22.80
CA ARG A 246 9.21 7.51 -23.43
C ARG A 246 9.92 6.45 -22.56
N HIS A 247 9.99 6.70 -21.25
CA HIS A 247 10.52 5.73 -20.32
C HIS A 247 9.57 4.54 -20.18
N ARG A 248 10.16 3.35 -20.03
CA ARG A 248 9.47 2.06 -19.92
C ARG A 248 9.61 1.43 -18.54
N VAL A 249 10.29 2.13 -17.64
CA VAL A 249 10.45 1.73 -16.24
C VAL A 249 10.25 2.95 -15.37
N VAL A 250 9.44 2.78 -14.33
CA VAL A 250 9.16 3.80 -13.33
C VAL A 250 9.37 3.16 -11.98
N ALA A 251 10.34 3.67 -11.22
CA ALA A 251 10.63 3.14 -9.89
C ALA A 251 10.23 4.10 -8.76
N SER A 252 9.67 3.53 -7.69
CA SER A 252 9.29 4.24 -6.46
C SER A 252 9.99 3.62 -5.26
N GLU A 253 10.55 4.42 -4.36
CA GLU A 253 11.23 3.92 -3.16
C GLU A 253 10.59 4.42 -1.87
N TRP A 254 10.28 5.71 -1.81
CA TRP A 254 10.07 6.38 -0.53
C TRP A 254 8.61 6.46 -0.08
N ASP A 255 7.69 6.29 -1.03
CA ASP A 255 6.27 6.51 -0.79
C ASP A 255 5.51 5.21 -0.57
N PRO A 256 4.33 5.27 0.08
CA PRO A 256 3.36 4.19 0.02
C PRO A 256 3.17 3.68 -1.41
N PHE A 257 2.96 2.38 -1.55
CA PHE A 257 2.65 1.81 -2.87
C PHE A 257 1.31 2.35 -3.37
N PRO A 258 1.23 2.95 -4.57
CA PRO A 258 0.04 3.70 -4.98
C PRO A 258 -0.98 2.79 -5.67
N ALA A 259 -1.49 1.78 -4.95
CA ALA A 259 -2.34 0.74 -5.53
C ALA A 259 -3.52 1.31 -6.35
N GLN A 260 -4.26 2.27 -5.78
CA GLN A 260 -5.43 2.87 -6.45
C GLN A 260 -5.07 3.60 -7.75
N MET A 261 -3.94 4.30 -7.79
CA MET A 261 -3.47 4.98 -9.00
C MET A 261 -3.13 3.96 -10.08
N LEU A 262 -2.44 2.87 -9.72
CA LEU A 262 -1.98 1.85 -10.66
C LEU A 262 -3.11 0.98 -11.22
N GLU A 263 -4.27 0.90 -10.57
CA GLU A 263 -5.47 0.27 -11.16
C GLU A 263 -5.87 0.95 -12.48
N SER A 264 -5.66 2.27 -12.61
CA SER A 264 -5.92 3.00 -13.87
C SER A 264 -4.92 2.68 -15.00
N PHE A 265 -3.88 1.90 -14.69
CA PHE A 265 -2.86 1.45 -15.62
C PHE A 265 -2.81 -0.09 -15.73
N ARG A 266 -3.85 -0.82 -15.32
CA ARG A 266 -3.85 -2.30 -15.30
C ARG A 266 -3.45 -2.97 -16.63
N ASP A 267 -3.74 -2.31 -17.76
CA ASP A 267 -3.48 -2.80 -19.12
C ASP A 267 -2.20 -2.24 -19.73
N ASP A 268 -1.51 -1.34 -19.00
CA ASP A 268 -0.26 -0.67 -19.42
C ASP A 268 0.92 -1.01 -18.50
N ALA A 269 0.65 -1.35 -17.24
CA ALA A 269 1.65 -1.49 -16.19
C ALA A 269 1.91 -2.96 -15.85
N VAL A 270 3.18 -3.32 -15.77
CA VAL A 270 3.64 -4.53 -15.09
C VAL A 270 4.25 -4.16 -13.75
N LEU A 271 3.70 -4.69 -12.66
CA LEU A 271 4.20 -4.50 -11.31
C LEU A 271 5.32 -5.50 -10.97
N ALA A 272 6.45 -4.98 -10.50
CA ALA A 272 7.57 -5.77 -10.01
C ALA A 272 8.16 -5.20 -8.72
N SER A 273 8.70 -6.06 -7.86
CA SER A 273 9.46 -5.65 -6.68
C SER A 273 10.47 -6.72 -6.29
N ILE A 274 11.52 -6.27 -5.60
CA ILE A 274 12.44 -7.13 -4.89
C ILE A 274 12.19 -6.93 -3.40
N ILE A 275 11.83 -8.00 -2.70
CA ILE A 275 11.67 -8.00 -1.25
C ILE A 275 12.92 -8.57 -0.60
N ARG A 276 13.32 -7.98 0.52
CA ARG A 276 14.53 -8.32 1.25
C ARG A 276 14.17 -8.93 2.59
N ASP A 277 15.06 -9.78 3.10
CA ASP A 277 15.07 -10.12 4.52
C ASP A 277 14.91 -8.85 5.37
N PRO A 278 13.94 -8.81 6.31
CA PRO A 278 13.61 -7.60 7.04
C PRO A 278 14.78 -7.01 7.82
N LEU A 279 15.65 -7.85 8.37
CA LEU A 279 16.77 -7.44 9.21
C LEU A 279 17.98 -7.06 8.35
N ASP A 280 18.24 -7.77 7.26
CA ASP A 280 19.27 -7.36 6.30
C ASP A 280 18.96 -5.99 5.68
N ARG A 281 17.68 -5.66 5.47
CA ARG A 281 17.24 -4.31 5.10
C ARG A 281 17.64 -3.29 6.17
N LEU A 282 17.37 -3.55 7.44
CA LEU A 282 17.73 -2.64 8.54
C LEU A 282 19.24 -2.44 8.63
N VAL A 283 20.03 -3.52 8.57
CA VAL A 283 21.49 -3.43 8.57
C VAL A 283 22.00 -2.66 7.36
N SER A 284 21.40 -2.88 6.19
CA SER A 284 21.74 -2.10 4.99
C SER A 284 21.39 -0.62 5.13
N ALA A 285 20.28 -0.28 5.78
CA ALA A 285 19.91 1.10 6.07
C ALA A 285 20.91 1.76 7.03
N HIS A 286 21.34 1.05 8.08
CA HIS A 286 22.38 1.52 9.00
C HIS A 286 23.72 1.71 8.30
N LYS A 287 24.20 0.74 7.54
CA LYS A 287 25.47 0.87 6.80
C LYS A 287 25.44 2.05 5.84
N PHE A 288 24.35 2.22 5.10
CA PHE A 288 24.27 3.29 4.11
C PHE A 288 24.06 4.67 4.76
N TRP A 289 23.13 4.81 5.70
CA TRP A 289 22.75 6.12 6.24
C TRP A 289 23.39 6.45 7.58
N GLY A 290 23.60 5.44 8.42
CA GLY A 290 24.27 5.58 9.71
C GLY A 290 25.80 5.60 9.62
N VAL A 291 26.40 4.97 8.60
CA VAL A 291 27.86 4.93 8.42
C VAL A 291 28.31 5.74 7.21
N LEU A 292 27.97 5.34 5.99
CA LEU A 292 28.52 5.94 4.76
C LEU A 292 28.14 7.41 4.57
N ASN A 293 26.91 7.79 4.91
CA ASN A 293 26.41 9.16 4.77
C ASN A 293 26.36 9.93 6.10
N ASN A 294 27.05 9.44 7.14
CA ASN A 294 27.05 10.12 8.43
C ASN A 294 28.07 11.28 8.45
N PRO A 295 27.62 12.53 8.64
CA PRO A 295 28.52 13.69 8.70
C PRO A 295 29.56 13.60 9.82
N SER A 296 29.26 12.91 10.92
CA SER A 296 30.18 12.80 12.05
C SER A 296 31.34 11.83 11.82
N LYS A 297 31.34 11.08 10.71
CA LYS A 297 32.31 10.02 10.33
C LYS A 297 32.48 8.86 11.34
N ASN A 298 31.92 8.97 12.54
CA ASN A 298 31.89 7.91 13.53
C ASN A 298 30.70 6.98 13.28
N ALA A 299 30.96 5.69 13.09
CA ALA A 299 29.90 4.70 12.95
C ALA A 299 29.10 4.60 14.27
N PRO A 300 27.80 4.92 14.28
CA PRO A 300 26.98 4.75 15.46
C PRO A 300 26.73 3.26 15.68
N ASP A 301 26.51 2.88 16.95
CA ASP A 301 26.00 1.55 17.29
C ASP A 301 24.73 1.23 16.46
N PRO A 302 24.69 0.08 15.75
CA PRO A 302 23.61 -0.24 14.82
C PRO A 302 22.24 -0.27 15.51
N VAL A 303 22.15 -0.89 16.67
CA VAL A 303 20.87 -1.12 17.36
C VAL A 303 20.32 0.19 17.90
N LYS A 304 21.16 0.99 18.55
CA LYS A 304 20.81 2.33 19.04
C LYS A 304 20.40 3.24 17.89
N TRP A 305 21.11 3.20 16.76
CA TRP A 305 20.77 3.99 15.59
C TRP A 305 19.41 3.59 15.01
N LEU A 306 19.18 2.28 14.82
CA LEU A 306 17.92 1.74 14.29
C LEU A 306 16.73 2.07 15.19
N ARG A 307 16.84 1.88 16.51
CA ARG A 307 15.80 2.24 17.48
C ARG A 307 15.46 3.74 17.43
N ASN A 308 16.47 4.60 17.31
CA ASN A 308 16.27 6.03 17.19
C ASN A 308 15.57 6.41 15.88
N MET A 309 15.92 5.76 14.76
CA MET A 309 15.26 6.00 13.48
C MET A 309 13.83 5.49 13.47
N ASP A 310 13.55 4.31 14.02
CA ASP A 310 12.20 3.78 14.16
C ASP A 310 11.32 4.70 15.01
N LYS A 311 11.83 5.17 16.17
CA LYS A 311 11.11 6.13 17.02
C LYS A 311 10.73 7.41 16.26
N ARG A 312 11.64 7.94 15.44
CA ARG A 312 11.36 9.13 14.62
C ARG A 312 10.40 8.83 13.47
N ALA A 313 10.50 7.66 12.83
CA ALA A 313 9.61 7.24 11.77
C ALA A 313 8.16 7.08 12.26
N ARG A 314 7.98 6.53 13.46
CA ARG A 314 6.67 6.30 14.10
C ARG A 314 5.93 7.57 14.47
N SER A 315 6.63 8.70 14.67
CA SER A 315 5.96 9.99 14.92
C SER A 315 5.30 10.58 13.66
N ARG A 316 5.39 9.90 12.51
CA ARG A 316 4.87 10.35 11.22
C ARG A 316 4.11 9.24 10.51
N THR A 317 3.12 9.64 9.72
CA THR A 317 2.46 8.73 8.78
C THR A 317 3.40 8.39 7.61
N MET A 318 3.11 7.31 6.89
CA MET A 318 3.87 6.94 5.70
C MET A 318 3.78 8.01 4.60
N ALA A 319 2.65 8.73 4.49
CA ALA A 319 2.49 9.83 3.54
C ALA A 319 3.31 11.09 3.91
N GLN A 320 3.53 11.35 5.20
CA GLN A 320 4.21 12.55 5.72
C GLN A 320 5.75 12.48 5.70
N ALA A 321 6.34 11.63 4.84
CA ALA A 321 7.79 11.51 4.70
C ALA A 321 8.51 12.39 3.63
N PRO A 322 8.03 13.59 3.17
CA PRO A 322 8.72 14.34 2.10
C PRO A 322 10.18 14.71 2.38
N ARG A 323 10.58 14.85 3.65
CA ARG A 323 11.96 15.22 4.03
C ARG A 323 12.71 14.17 4.86
N ASP A 324 12.01 13.13 5.34
CA ASP A 324 12.54 12.17 6.32
C ASP A 324 12.40 10.72 5.86
N TYR A 325 12.48 10.50 4.54
CA TYR A 325 12.45 9.17 3.92
C TYR A 325 13.50 8.20 4.51
N LEU A 326 14.63 8.75 4.96
CA LEU A 326 15.68 8.03 5.68
C LEU A 326 15.18 7.31 6.93
N GLN A 327 14.24 7.91 7.65
CA GLN A 327 13.71 7.33 8.88
C GLN A 327 12.77 6.17 8.55
N GLN A 328 11.96 6.31 7.49
CA GLN A 328 11.00 5.27 7.11
C GLN A 328 11.69 3.97 6.72
N VAL A 329 12.83 4.01 6.04
CA VAL A 329 13.55 2.77 5.65
C VAL A 329 14.19 2.02 6.81
N ALA A 330 14.30 2.62 7.99
CA ALA A 330 14.73 1.96 9.23
C ALA A 330 13.53 1.67 10.16
N ARG A 331 12.30 1.96 9.72
CA ARG A 331 11.08 1.65 10.48
C ARG A 331 10.89 0.14 10.59
N ASN A 332 10.41 -0.29 11.74
CA ASN A 332 9.98 -1.65 11.98
C ASN A 332 8.70 -1.97 11.19
N ASN A 333 8.66 -3.14 10.55
CA ASN A 333 7.54 -3.58 9.69
C ASN A 333 7.28 -2.65 8.49
N PHE A 334 8.34 -2.04 7.94
CA PHE A 334 8.26 -1.04 6.87
C PHE A 334 7.55 -1.57 5.63
N ALA A 335 7.83 -2.80 5.20
CA ALA A 335 7.24 -3.34 3.97
C ALA A 335 5.72 -3.52 4.14
N VAL A 336 5.28 -4.07 5.28
CA VAL A 336 3.86 -4.16 5.61
C VAL A 336 3.19 -2.80 5.59
N TRP A 337 3.76 -1.78 6.25
CA TRP A 337 3.17 -0.44 6.24
C TRP A 337 3.13 0.16 4.84
N LYS A 338 4.20 0.00 4.05
CA LYS A 338 4.29 0.55 2.70
C LYS A 338 3.21 0.00 1.76
N PHE A 339 2.93 -1.30 1.82
CA PHE A 339 1.95 -1.94 0.93
C PHE A 339 0.53 -1.95 1.50
N ALA A 340 0.35 -1.74 2.80
CA ALA A 340 -0.96 -1.62 3.44
C ALA A 340 -1.50 -0.18 3.40
N PHE A 341 -0.65 0.84 3.50
CA PHE A 341 -1.11 2.22 3.70
C PHE A 341 -2.06 2.75 2.62
N SER A 342 -1.93 2.31 1.37
CA SER A 342 -2.83 2.75 0.29
C SER A 342 -4.24 2.15 0.36
N THR A 343 -4.43 1.08 1.12
CA THR A 343 -5.76 0.50 1.35
C THR A 343 -6.47 1.22 2.49
N ASP A 344 -5.72 1.60 3.52
CA ASP A 344 -6.21 2.37 4.66
C ASP A 344 -5.06 3.19 5.26
N GLY A 345 -5.21 4.53 5.27
CA GLY A 345 -4.19 5.45 5.78
C GLY A 345 -3.87 5.27 7.27
N ARG A 346 -4.69 4.51 8.01
CA ARG A 346 -4.39 4.13 9.40
C ARG A 346 -3.26 3.11 9.50
N PHE A 347 -2.97 2.35 8.44
CA PHE A 347 -1.89 1.35 8.41
C PHE A 347 -0.51 1.98 8.25
N HIS A 348 -0.06 2.66 9.31
CA HIS A 348 1.32 3.12 9.45
C HIS A 348 1.91 2.73 10.81
N ASP A 349 1.11 2.71 11.89
CA ASP A 349 1.53 2.18 13.18
C ASP A 349 0.31 1.66 13.94
N CYS A 350 0.27 0.35 14.18
CA CYS A 350 -0.81 -0.28 14.95
C CYS A 350 -0.65 -0.15 16.46
N LYS A 351 0.44 0.45 16.96
CA LYS A 351 0.71 0.67 18.40
C LYS A 351 0.55 -0.60 19.27
N GLY A 352 0.83 -1.76 18.69
CA GLY A 352 0.72 -3.06 19.37
C GLY A 352 -0.67 -3.71 19.29
N ASP A 353 -1.67 -3.09 18.66
CA ASP A 353 -2.95 -3.74 18.38
C ASP A 353 -2.77 -4.86 17.34
N ALA A 354 -2.93 -6.11 17.79
CA ALA A 354 -2.79 -7.31 16.99
C ALA A 354 -3.86 -7.40 15.89
N ALA A 355 -5.09 -6.92 16.13
CA ALA A 355 -6.14 -6.92 15.11
C ALA A 355 -5.82 -5.94 13.97
N CYS A 356 -5.34 -4.75 14.32
CA CYS A 356 -4.78 -3.80 13.35
C CYS A 356 -3.58 -4.41 12.60
N GLY A 357 -2.65 -5.06 13.31
CA GLY A 357 -1.46 -5.70 12.72
C GLY A 357 -1.83 -6.77 11.69
N ARG A 358 -2.78 -7.64 12.04
CA ARG A 358 -3.34 -8.64 11.11
C ARG A 358 -4.02 -7.98 9.90
N ALA A 359 -4.83 -6.96 10.10
CA ALA A 359 -5.51 -6.26 9.01
C ALA A 359 -4.52 -5.58 8.05
N ALA A 360 -3.46 -4.95 8.58
CA ALA A 360 -2.40 -4.36 7.79
C ALA A 360 -1.60 -5.42 7.01
N LEU A 361 -1.24 -6.55 7.65
CA LEU A 361 -0.59 -7.65 6.96
C LEU A 361 -1.47 -8.23 5.85
N GLN A 362 -2.77 -8.40 6.10
CA GLN A 362 -3.73 -8.85 5.10
C GLN A 362 -3.79 -7.90 3.90
N ALA A 363 -3.81 -6.59 4.14
CA ALA A 363 -3.75 -5.58 3.11
C ALA A 363 -2.44 -5.61 2.32
N ALA A 364 -1.30 -5.70 3.00
CA ALA A 364 0.01 -5.81 2.36
C ALA A 364 0.13 -7.05 1.48
N VAL A 365 -0.32 -8.22 1.96
CA VAL A 365 -0.39 -9.46 1.17
C VAL A 365 -1.34 -9.29 -0.01
N ALA A 366 -2.52 -8.69 0.17
CA ALA A 366 -3.45 -8.46 -0.94
C ALA A 366 -2.86 -7.53 -2.02
N THR A 367 -2.14 -6.49 -1.61
CA THR A 367 -1.42 -5.59 -2.52
C THR A 367 -0.29 -6.31 -3.25
N LEU A 368 0.58 -7.02 -2.52
CA LEU A 368 1.71 -7.75 -3.11
C LEU A 368 1.28 -8.94 -3.98
N SER A 369 0.12 -9.54 -3.72
CA SER A 369 -0.48 -10.52 -4.62
C SER A 369 -0.86 -9.94 -5.98
N LYS A 370 -0.85 -8.62 -6.18
CA LYS A 370 -1.02 -8.02 -7.51
C LYS A 370 0.30 -7.91 -8.27
N PHE A 371 1.44 -8.14 -7.62
CA PHE A 371 2.73 -8.04 -8.26
C PHE A 371 2.96 -9.24 -9.19
N HIS A 372 3.34 -8.94 -10.42
CA HIS A 372 3.58 -9.95 -11.45
C HIS A 372 4.97 -10.58 -11.31
N VAL A 373 5.92 -9.82 -10.76
CA VAL A 373 7.24 -10.31 -10.37
C VAL A 373 7.55 -9.84 -8.96
N LEU A 374 7.53 -10.76 -8.00
CA LEU A 374 7.95 -10.51 -6.63
C LEU A 374 9.13 -11.41 -6.30
N ALA A 375 10.34 -10.86 -6.33
CA ALA A 375 11.57 -11.64 -6.17
C ALA A 375 12.16 -11.43 -4.77
N PRO A 376 12.32 -12.47 -3.95
CA PRO A 376 13.07 -12.37 -2.72
C PRO A 376 14.56 -12.23 -3.02
N THR A 377 15.28 -11.35 -2.32
CA THR A 377 16.74 -11.17 -2.47
C THR A 377 17.53 -12.48 -2.36
N THR A 378 17.08 -13.45 -1.56
CA THR A 378 17.68 -14.79 -1.45
C THR A 378 17.71 -15.53 -2.79
N TRP A 379 16.70 -15.35 -3.64
CA TRP A 379 16.54 -16.09 -4.90
C TRP A 379 16.33 -15.18 -6.11
N GLN A 380 16.71 -13.91 -6.01
CA GLN A 380 16.55 -12.93 -7.09
C GLN A 380 17.25 -13.37 -8.39
N ALA A 381 18.36 -14.11 -8.30
CA ALA A 381 19.05 -14.68 -9.45
C ALA A 381 18.21 -15.72 -10.21
N HIS A 382 17.23 -16.35 -9.55
CA HIS A 382 16.31 -17.32 -10.15
C HIS A 382 15.06 -16.67 -10.76
N ALA A 383 14.95 -15.33 -10.74
CA ALA A 383 13.77 -14.63 -11.25
C ALA A 383 13.71 -14.56 -12.79
N GLY A 384 14.74 -15.05 -13.50
CA GLY A 384 14.85 -15.00 -14.97
C GLY A 384 13.59 -15.48 -15.70
N PRO A 385 13.04 -16.66 -15.38
CA PRO A 385 11.82 -17.14 -16.02
C PRO A 385 10.59 -16.24 -15.81
N LEU A 386 10.51 -15.50 -14.69
CA LEU A 386 9.42 -14.56 -14.44
C LEU A 386 9.57 -13.31 -15.32
N TYR A 387 10.79 -12.79 -15.47
CA TYR A 387 11.06 -11.65 -16.35
C TYR A 387 10.98 -12.00 -17.83
N ALA A 388 11.35 -13.23 -18.22
CA ALA A 388 11.24 -13.70 -19.60
C ALA A 388 9.80 -13.65 -20.13
N ARG A 389 8.79 -13.80 -19.25
CA ARG A 389 7.37 -13.61 -19.59
C ARG A 389 7.08 -12.21 -20.12
N LEU A 390 7.88 -11.21 -19.73
CA LEU A 390 7.78 -9.82 -20.16
C LEU A 390 8.57 -9.53 -21.46
N GLY A 391 9.24 -10.53 -22.02
CA GLY A 391 10.20 -10.36 -23.11
C GLY A 391 11.57 -9.86 -22.64
N TRP A 392 11.85 -9.90 -21.33
CA TRP A 392 13.14 -9.47 -20.76
C TRP A 392 13.99 -10.71 -20.46
N SER A 393 14.98 -10.98 -21.30
CA SER A 393 15.82 -12.20 -21.22
C SER A 393 17.24 -11.95 -20.72
N LYS A 394 17.71 -10.69 -20.66
CA LYS A 394 19.11 -10.38 -20.35
C LYS A 394 19.43 -10.38 -18.84
N LEU A 395 18.78 -11.25 -18.06
CA LEU A 395 19.05 -11.36 -16.62
C LEU A 395 20.34 -12.16 -16.41
N GLU A 396 20.59 -13.19 -17.22
CA GLU A 396 21.75 -14.08 -17.10
C GLU A 396 23.08 -13.38 -17.42
N GLU A 397 23.04 -12.34 -18.27
CA GLU A 397 24.22 -11.51 -18.61
C GLU A 397 24.68 -10.62 -17.44
N GLU A 398 23.81 -10.37 -16.47
CA GLU A 398 24.14 -9.68 -15.24
C GLU A 398 24.04 -10.72 -14.11
N HIS A 399 25.16 -11.33 -13.71
CA HIS A 399 25.28 -11.77 -12.32
C HIS A 399 24.73 -10.63 -11.49
N VAL A 400 23.66 -10.86 -10.73
CA VAL A 400 22.98 -9.80 -9.97
C VAL A 400 24.03 -8.92 -9.33
N VAL A 401 24.31 -7.77 -9.95
CA VAL A 401 25.66 -7.24 -9.82
C VAL A 401 25.80 -6.82 -8.38
N ASN A 402 26.78 -7.43 -7.72
CA ASN A 402 27.40 -6.98 -6.49
C ASN A 402 28.06 -5.62 -6.80
N ILE A 403 27.25 -4.57 -6.92
CA ILE A 403 27.76 -3.22 -7.22
C ILE A 403 28.27 -2.63 -5.92
N GLY A 404 29.59 -2.51 -5.84
CA GLY A 404 30.34 -2.19 -4.64
C GLY A 404 30.99 -3.46 -4.10
N THR A 405 32.23 -3.33 -3.61
CA THR A 405 32.82 -4.28 -2.68
C THR A 405 31.76 -4.65 -1.66
N VAL A 406 31.27 -5.90 -1.70
CA VAL A 406 30.16 -6.37 -0.88
C VAL A 406 30.49 -6.04 0.57
N GLN A 407 29.85 -4.98 1.10
CA GLN A 407 29.64 -4.93 2.52
C GLN A 407 28.50 -5.90 2.78
N ASP A 408 28.88 -7.14 3.05
CA ASP A 408 27.99 -8.20 3.49
C ASP A 408 27.02 -7.61 4.52
N SER A 409 25.74 -7.51 4.16
CA SER A 409 24.70 -6.94 5.00
C SER A 409 23.90 -8.03 5.70
N SER A 410 24.47 -9.24 5.80
CA SER A 410 23.95 -10.31 6.63
C SER A 410 23.82 -9.81 8.07
N SER A 411 22.57 -9.66 8.48
CA SER A 411 22.19 -9.27 9.83
C SER A 411 22.71 -10.24 10.87
N ARG A 412 22.72 -11.54 10.58
CA ARG A 412 23.28 -12.58 11.45
C ARG A 412 24.78 -12.42 11.73
N ARG A 413 25.53 -11.80 10.80
CA ARG A 413 26.97 -11.50 11.00
C ARG A 413 27.19 -10.13 11.62
N ALA A 414 26.27 -9.19 11.39
CA ALA A 414 26.43 -7.79 11.77
C ALA A 414 25.88 -7.47 13.17
N LEU A 415 25.05 -8.34 13.75
CA LEU A 415 24.35 -8.10 15.02
C LEU A 415 24.66 -9.21 16.03
N PRO A 416 24.81 -8.88 17.33
CA PRO A 416 24.78 -9.87 18.39
C PRO A 416 23.45 -10.64 18.41
N ASP A 417 23.46 -11.91 18.85
CA ASP A 417 22.28 -12.78 18.83
C ASP A 417 21.07 -12.18 19.57
N ALA A 418 21.29 -11.56 20.73
CA ALA A 418 20.23 -10.91 21.50
C ALA A 418 19.59 -9.74 20.75
N ASP A 419 20.41 -8.95 20.04
CA ASP A 419 19.93 -7.82 19.25
C ASP A 419 19.26 -8.26 17.96
N TYR A 420 19.78 -9.32 17.31
CA TYR A 420 19.15 -9.98 16.19
C TYR A 420 17.74 -10.46 16.57
N ALA A 421 17.61 -11.21 17.67
CA ALA A 421 16.33 -11.70 18.16
C ALA A 421 15.35 -10.55 18.47
N ALA A 422 15.81 -9.50 19.18
CA ALA A 422 14.97 -8.36 19.51
C ALA A 422 14.50 -7.57 18.27
N LEU A 423 15.38 -7.38 17.27
CA LEU A 423 15.02 -6.72 16.02
C LEU A 423 14.07 -7.58 15.19
N ARG A 424 14.25 -8.91 15.18
CA ARG A 424 13.35 -9.86 14.53
C ARG A 424 11.94 -9.80 15.13
N GLU A 425 11.84 -9.80 16.46
CA GLU A 425 10.57 -9.63 17.17
C GLU A 425 9.89 -8.30 16.82
N ALA A 426 10.66 -7.20 16.77
CA ALA A 426 10.12 -5.90 16.39
C ALA A 426 9.63 -5.84 14.93
N ASN A 427 10.16 -6.70 14.05
CA ASN A 427 9.83 -6.79 12.63
C ASN A 427 8.97 -8.02 12.27
N VAL A 428 8.24 -8.58 13.25
CA VAL A 428 7.49 -9.84 13.05
C VAL A 428 6.50 -9.81 11.88
N LEU A 429 5.88 -8.66 11.57
CA LEU A 429 4.96 -8.59 10.44
C LEU A 429 5.72 -8.63 9.10
N ASP A 430 6.86 -7.96 9.01
CA ASP A 430 7.73 -8.05 7.84
C ASP A 430 8.34 -9.45 7.72
N GLU A 431 8.64 -10.15 8.83
CA GLU A 431 9.06 -11.56 8.82
C GLU A 431 7.97 -12.46 8.23
N ILE A 432 6.73 -12.33 8.71
CA ILE A 432 5.60 -13.09 8.15
C ILE A 432 5.42 -12.79 6.66
N LEU A 433 5.48 -11.51 6.27
CA LEU A 433 5.37 -11.09 4.87
C LEU A 433 6.54 -11.60 4.00
N TRP A 434 7.75 -11.66 4.57
CA TRP A 434 8.94 -12.17 3.89
C TRP A 434 8.82 -13.66 3.59
N HIS A 435 8.40 -14.46 4.57
CA HIS A 435 8.11 -15.89 4.37
C HIS A 435 6.98 -16.09 3.35
N TRP A 436 5.92 -15.28 3.43
CA TRP A 436 4.85 -15.27 2.43
C TRP A 436 5.42 -15.02 1.01
N ALA A 437 6.25 -13.99 0.85
CA ALA A 437 6.79 -13.59 -0.44
C ALA A 437 7.75 -14.63 -1.03
N ARG A 438 8.58 -15.27 -0.19
CA ARG A 438 9.43 -16.41 -0.60
C ARG A 438 8.58 -17.53 -1.15
N ARG A 439 7.50 -17.88 -0.45
CA ARG A 439 6.61 -18.94 -0.91
C ARG A 439 5.86 -18.56 -2.18
N ALA A 440 5.36 -17.33 -2.26
CA ALA A 440 4.67 -16.79 -3.44
C ALA A 440 5.58 -16.77 -4.67
N PHE A 441 6.86 -16.46 -4.51
CA PHE A 441 7.87 -16.52 -5.58
C PHE A 441 8.04 -17.93 -6.13
N LEU A 442 8.25 -18.92 -5.25
CA LEU A 442 8.42 -20.33 -5.65
C LEU A 442 7.18 -20.87 -6.36
N GLU A 443 5.99 -20.56 -5.86
CA GLU A 443 4.73 -20.91 -6.54
C GLU A 443 4.61 -20.21 -7.90
N SER A 444 4.96 -18.93 -8.00
CA SER A 444 4.91 -18.18 -9.27
C SER A 444 5.88 -18.74 -10.31
N LEU A 445 6.99 -19.32 -9.86
CA LEU A 445 8.05 -19.90 -10.69
C LEU A 445 7.64 -21.29 -11.21
N HIS A 446 7.04 -22.13 -10.37
CA HIS A 446 6.88 -23.57 -10.65
C HIS A 446 5.44 -24.07 -10.72
N CYS A 447 4.51 -23.41 -10.05
CA CYS A 447 3.11 -23.79 -10.13
C CYS A 447 2.49 -23.12 -11.34
N ALA A 448 2.10 -23.92 -12.34
CA ALA A 448 1.27 -23.42 -13.43
C ALA A 448 0.04 -22.69 -12.85
N PRO A 449 -0.47 -21.64 -13.54
CA PRO A 449 -1.68 -20.95 -13.16
C PRO A 449 -2.83 -21.89 -12.80
#